data_AF-A0A6A5GXP4-F1
#
_entry.id   AF-A0A6A5GXP4-F1
#
_cell.length_a   1.000
_cell.length_b   1.000
_cell.length_c   1.000
_cell.angle_alpha   90.00
_cell.angle_beta   90.00
_cell.angle_gamma   90.00
#
_symmetry.space_group_name_H-M   'P 1'
#
loop_
_entity.id
_entity.type
_entity.pdbx_description
1 polymer ?
#
loop_
_entity_poly.entity_id
_entity_poly.type
_entity_poly.pdbx_seq_one_letter_code
_entity_poly.pdbx_strand_id
1 'polypeptide(L)'
;MSPTSFISLFFLTHLFAGKAVHATPIPGIVCSEDLKEKPSDSLVKFVDEEVVKIAKACLTNRDEEEITGNILKYGMAQFLNPYSLMDAMYVIGLTELRSVLGLPLSVPWKQGTKPTADELAAASTIEEYYKLKEPYSSEHGNSKFLLEKHLPPAIKFLDKRFPAIRIMYRRHLEESVCIVDKKGVIGREKVDYMIGEFWNIIAPISEAMLGIMFHINDCRFERTNWYHRRQFLRQ
;
A
#
# COMPACT_ATOMS: atom_id res chain seq x y z
N MET A 1 -46.69 51.11 7.35
CA MET A 1 -46.01 50.13 8.22
C MET A 1 -46.28 48.74 7.68
N SER A 2 -45.27 48.15 7.04
CA SER A 2 -44.96 46.71 6.94
C SER A 2 -43.90 46.55 5.84
N PRO A 3 -42.67 46.11 6.12
CA PRO A 3 -41.75 45.67 5.08
C PRO A 3 -41.74 44.15 5.02
N THR A 4 -42.11 43.60 3.86
CA THR A 4 -41.90 42.19 3.53
C THR A 4 -40.43 41.97 3.19
N SER A 5 -39.69 41.35 4.11
CA SER A 5 -38.32 40.87 3.89
C SER A 5 -38.31 39.68 2.92
N PHE A 6 -37.58 39.82 1.80
CA PHE A 6 -37.16 38.70 0.98
C PHE A 6 -35.94 38.03 1.62
N ILE A 7 -36.08 36.80 2.11
CA ILE A 7 -34.96 35.96 2.54
C ILE A 7 -34.52 35.13 1.34
N SER A 8 -33.36 35.45 0.77
CA SER A 8 -32.72 34.67 -0.28
C SER A 8 -31.85 33.60 0.37
N LEU A 9 -32.29 32.33 0.34
CA LEU A 9 -31.48 31.17 0.76
C LEU A 9 -30.43 30.85 -0.32
N PHE A 10 -29.18 31.23 -0.09
CA PHE A 10 -28.05 30.68 -0.85
C PHE A 10 -27.70 29.31 -0.29
N PHE A 11 -28.02 28.25 -1.04
CA PHE A 11 -27.52 26.91 -0.77
C PHE A 11 -26.02 26.86 -1.14
N LEU A 12 -25.14 26.98 -0.14
CA LEU A 12 -23.72 26.63 -0.31
C LEU A 12 -23.60 25.10 -0.39
N THR A 13 -23.39 24.59 -1.59
CA THR A 13 -22.92 23.22 -1.78
C THR A 13 -21.45 23.14 -1.35
N HIS A 14 -21.19 22.55 -0.19
CA HIS A 14 -19.83 22.15 0.17
C HIS A 14 -19.40 20.99 -0.73
N LEU A 15 -18.71 21.32 -1.83
CA LEU A 15 -17.83 20.40 -2.53
C LEU A 15 -16.74 19.99 -1.55
N PHE A 16 -16.82 18.77 -1.02
CA PHE A 16 -15.67 18.12 -0.39
C PHE A 16 -14.66 17.79 -1.49
N ALA A 17 -13.87 18.79 -1.87
CA ALA A 17 -12.60 18.55 -2.54
C ALA A 17 -11.74 17.76 -1.54
N GLY A 18 -11.53 16.47 -1.84
CA GLY A 18 -10.66 15.61 -1.07
C GLY A 18 -9.31 16.29 -0.90
N LYS A 19 -8.95 16.61 0.34
CA LYS A 19 -7.60 17.05 0.69
C LYS A 19 -6.65 15.98 0.18
N ALA A 20 -5.84 16.34 -0.83
CA ALA A 20 -4.67 15.57 -1.18
C ALA A 20 -3.87 15.34 0.10
N VAL A 21 -3.73 14.07 0.49
CA VAL A 21 -2.77 13.68 1.53
C VAL A 21 -1.41 13.94 0.92
N HIS A 22 -0.90 15.15 1.11
CA HIS A 22 0.49 15.45 0.83
C HIS A 22 1.32 14.60 1.79
N ALA A 23 1.85 13.49 1.26
CA ALA A 23 2.93 12.78 1.91
C ALA A 23 4.02 13.79 2.23
N THR A 24 4.48 13.80 3.49
CA THR A 24 5.63 14.59 3.90
C THR A 24 6.79 14.26 2.97
N PRO A 25 7.47 15.25 2.36
CA PRO A 25 8.63 14.99 1.53
C PRO A 25 9.73 14.44 2.45
N ILE A 26 9.97 13.15 2.38
CA ILE A 26 11.22 12.57 2.86
C ILE A 26 12.26 12.97 1.81
N PRO A 27 13.47 13.44 2.19
CA PRO A 27 14.51 13.76 1.23
C PRO A 27 14.69 12.57 0.28
N GLY A 28 14.50 12.79 -1.02
CA GLY A 28 14.68 11.73 -2.01
C GLY A 28 16.06 11.12 -1.86
N ILE A 29 16.13 9.79 -1.87
CA ILE A 29 17.42 9.11 -1.86
C ILE A 29 18.12 9.47 -3.17
N VAL A 30 19.18 10.28 -3.06
CA VAL A 30 20.12 10.51 -4.17
C VAL A 30 20.75 9.16 -4.48
N CYS A 31 20.69 8.72 -5.74
CA CYS A 31 21.25 7.45 -6.19
C CYS A 31 22.73 7.34 -5.75
N SER A 32 22.99 6.59 -4.67
CA SER A 32 24.35 6.37 -4.18
C SER A 32 25.16 5.62 -5.23
N GLU A 33 26.44 5.95 -5.38
CA GLU A 33 27.36 5.28 -6.31
C GLU A 33 27.45 3.76 -6.05
N ASP A 34 27.26 3.34 -4.81
CA ASP A 34 27.34 1.94 -4.35
C ASP A 34 26.18 1.04 -4.82
N LEU A 35 25.06 1.63 -5.26
CA LEU A 35 23.92 0.90 -5.80
C LEU A 35 24.24 0.46 -7.23
N LYS A 36 24.85 -0.71 -7.40
CA LYS A 36 25.21 -1.25 -8.74
C LYS A 36 24.29 -2.36 -9.20
N GLU A 37 23.88 -3.26 -8.30
CA GLU A 37 23.14 -4.46 -8.70
C GLU A 37 22.00 -4.87 -7.77
N LYS A 38 22.06 -4.48 -6.48
CA LYS A 38 21.08 -4.86 -5.45
C LYS A 38 20.74 -3.69 -4.54
N PRO A 39 19.60 -3.77 -3.81
CA PRO A 39 19.29 -2.83 -2.73
C PRO A 39 20.44 -2.70 -1.71
N SER A 40 20.55 -1.53 -1.09
CA SER A 40 21.56 -1.24 -0.09
C SER A 40 21.43 -2.15 1.12
N ASP A 41 22.56 -2.55 1.71
CA ASP A 41 22.56 -3.37 2.93
C ASP A 41 21.84 -2.66 4.09
N SER A 42 21.87 -1.33 4.12
CA SER A 42 21.10 -0.51 5.05
C SER A 42 19.59 -0.69 4.88
N LEU A 43 19.09 -0.71 3.63
CA LEU A 43 17.68 -0.94 3.35
C LEU A 43 17.28 -2.37 3.72
N VAL A 44 18.09 -3.37 3.36
CA VAL A 44 17.81 -4.78 3.72
C VAL A 44 17.67 -4.92 5.23
N LYS A 45 18.64 -4.42 6.00
CA LYS A 45 18.60 -4.44 7.46
C LYS A 45 17.38 -3.71 8.02
N PHE A 46 17.03 -2.54 7.45
CA PHE A 46 15.84 -1.78 7.86
C PHE A 46 14.56 -2.59 7.64
N VAL A 47 14.40 -3.22 6.47
CA VAL A 47 13.25 -4.07 6.16
C VAL A 47 13.16 -5.21 7.17
N ASP A 48 14.26 -5.96 7.38
CA ASP A 48 14.31 -7.11 8.30
C ASP A 48 13.92 -6.74 9.74
N GLU A 49 14.37 -5.58 10.23
CA GLU A 49 14.04 -5.10 11.57
C GLU A 49 12.57 -4.67 11.69
N GLU A 50 12.04 -3.95 10.70
CA GLU A 50 10.68 -3.41 10.75
C GLU A 50 9.63 -4.49 10.52
N VAL A 51 9.86 -5.47 9.64
CA VAL A 51 8.90 -6.57 9.43
C VAL A 51 8.71 -7.42 10.70
N VAL A 52 9.77 -7.59 11.51
CA VAL A 52 9.67 -8.26 12.82
C VAL A 52 8.81 -7.43 13.78
N LYS A 53 9.00 -6.11 13.83
CA LYS A 53 8.23 -5.22 14.70
C LYS A 53 6.74 -5.23 14.32
N ILE A 54 6.45 -5.15 13.02
CA ILE A 54 5.09 -5.20 12.47
C ILE A 54 4.45 -6.55 12.81
N ALA A 55 5.13 -7.67 12.53
CA ALA A 55 4.60 -9.01 12.77
C ALA A 55 4.23 -9.26 14.23
N LYS A 56 4.96 -8.64 15.18
CA LYS A 56 4.73 -8.79 16.62
C LYS A 56 3.73 -7.79 17.20
N ALA A 57 3.20 -6.87 16.40
CA ALA A 57 2.30 -5.85 16.89
C ALA A 57 0.93 -6.43 17.26
N CYS A 58 0.38 -5.96 18.39
CA CYS A 58 -0.98 -6.26 18.81
C CYS A 58 -1.93 -5.11 18.44
N LEU A 59 -3.13 -5.47 18.01
CA LEU A 59 -4.24 -4.55 17.77
C LEU A 59 -5.22 -4.60 18.95
N THR A 60 -5.62 -3.43 19.44
CA THR A 60 -6.68 -3.28 20.43
C THR A 60 -8.05 -3.27 19.75
N ASN A 61 -9.12 -3.43 20.53
CA ASN A 61 -10.48 -3.32 19.99
C ASN A 61 -10.74 -1.97 19.31
N ARG A 62 -10.12 -0.89 19.82
CA ARG A 62 -10.22 0.45 19.22
C ARG A 62 -9.48 0.53 17.89
N ASP A 63 -8.31 -0.11 17.78
CA ASP A 63 -7.57 -0.17 16.52
C ASP A 63 -8.41 -0.87 15.44
N GLU A 64 -9.06 -1.98 15.80
CA GLU A 64 -9.94 -2.70 14.88
C GLU A 64 -11.08 -1.80 14.36
N GLU A 65 -11.76 -1.06 15.25
CA GLU A 65 -12.80 -0.11 14.82
C GLU A 65 -12.22 1.03 13.97
N GLU A 66 -11.05 1.57 14.32
CA GLU A 66 -10.37 2.66 13.60
C GLU A 66 -10.02 2.27 12.15
N ILE A 67 -9.56 1.03 11.92
CA ILE A 67 -9.23 0.50 10.57
C ILE A 67 -10.44 0.62 9.63
N THR A 68 -11.66 0.41 10.13
CA THR A 68 -12.89 0.51 9.32
C THR A 68 -13.43 1.94 9.21
N GLY A 69 -12.75 2.92 9.81
CA GLY A 69 -13.22 4.30 9.94
C GLY A 69 -14.24 4.49 11.05
N ASN A 70 -14.26 3.62 12.07
CA ASN A 70 -15.26 3.55 13.13
C ASN A 70 -16.69 3.30 12.62
N ILE A 71 -16.83 2.79 11.39
CA ILE A 71 -18.11 2.42 10.78
C ILE A 71 -18.62 1.11 11.40
N LEU A 72 -17.71 0.17 11.63
CA LEU A 72 -18.02 -1.15 12.18
C LEU A 72 -17.57 -1.25 13.63
N LYS A 73 -18.36 -1.98 14.42
CA LYS A 73 -18.00 -2.36 15.78
C LYS A 73 -17.08 -3.57 15.79
N TYR A 74 -16.31 -3.68 16.86
CA TYR A 74 -15.23 -4.64 17.05
C TYR A 74 -15.46 -6.02 16.41
N GLY A 75 -16.56 -6.70 16.69
CA GLY A 75 -16.80 -8.05 16.19
C GLY A 75 -16.83 -8.14 14.65
N MET A 76 -17.48 -7.17 13.99
CA MET A 76 -17.53 -7.12 12.53
C MET A 76 -16.23 -6.54 11.94
N ALA A 77 -15.65 -5.54 12.62
CA ALA A 77 -14.39 -4.94 12.21
C ALA A 77 -13.26 -5.99 12.19
N GLN A 78 -13.10 -6.74 13.28
CA GLN A 78 -12.13 -7.84 13.38
C GLN A 78 -12.27 -8.87 12.26
N PHE A 79 -13.49 -9.15 11.80
CA PHE A 79 -13.72 -10.10 10.72
C PHE A 79 -13.28 -9.56 9.35
N LEU A 80 -13.48 -8.27 9.06
CA LEU A 80 -13.17 -7.67 7.75
C LEU A 80 -11.76 -7.07 7.65
N ASN A 81 -11.15 -6.72 8.77
CA ASN A 81 -9.86 -6.04 8.81
C ASN A 81 -8.71 -6.81 8.18
N PRO A 82 -8.63 -8.16 8.24
CA PRO A 82 -7.61 -8.91 7.50
C PRO A 82 -7.57 -8.54 6.02
N TYR A 83 -8.74 -8.49 5.37
CA TYR A 83 -8.84 -8.10 3.97
C TYR A 83 -8.47 -6.63 3.77
N SER A 84 -9.05 -5.74 4.58
CA SER A 84 -8.86 -4.28 4.43
C SER A 84 -7.40 -3.87 4.61
N LEU A 85 -6.69 -4.49 5.55
CA LEU A 85 -5.28 -4.23 5.81
C LEU A 85 -4.37 -4.76 4.69
N MET A 86 -4.64 -5.96 4.16
CA MET A 86 -3.89 -6.48 3.01
C MET A 86 -4.04 -5.58 1.79
N ASP A 87 -5.27 -5.15 1.49
CA ASP A 87 -5.54 -4.30 0.33
C ASP A 87 -4.97 -2.88 0.52
N ALA A 88 -5.06 -2.33 1.73
CA ALA A 88 -4.43 -1.04 2.05
C ALA A 88 -2.91 -1.08 1.89
N MET A 89 -2.25 -2.13 2.39
CA MET A 89 -0.81 -2.33 2.21
C MET A 89 -0.44 -2.44 0.72
N TYR A 90 -1.25 -3.15 -0.07
CA TYR A 90 -1.06 -3.30 -1.51
C TYR A 90 -1.14 -1.94 -2.23
N VAL A 91 -2.18 -1.17 -1.93
CA VAL A 91 -2.44 0.15 -2.53
C VAL A 91 -1.37 1.17 -2.14
N ILE A 92 -0.84 1.10 -0.92
CA ILE A 92 0.34 1.91 -0.53
C ILE A 92 1.51 1.59 -1.46
N GLY A 93 1.81 0.32 -1.69
CA GLY A 93 2.90 -0.08 -2.60
C GLY A 93 2.69 0.37 -4.04
N LEU A 94 1.47 0.23 -4.59
CA LEU A 94 1.13 0.73 -5.93
C LEU A 94 1.30 2.25 -6.06
N THR A 95 0.91 2.97 -5.01
CA THR A 95 1.07 4.43 -4.95
C THR A 95 2.54 4.81 -5.07
N GLU A 96 3.42 4.13 -4.33
CA GLU A 96 4.87 4.38 -4.42
C GLU A 96 5.45 3.94 -5.77
N LEU A 97 5.04 2.78 -6.31
CA LEU A 97 5.48 2.30 -7.63
C LEU A 97 5.15 3.29 -8.75
N ARG A 98 3.92 3.80 -8.79
CA ARG A 98 3.55 4.85 -9.75
C ARG A 98 4.36 6.12 -9.56
N SER A 99 4.55 6.54 -8.31
CA SER A 99 5.31 7.74 -7.98
C SER A 99 6.73 7.66 -8.53
N VAL A 100 7.46 6.56 -8.31
CA VAL A 100 8.85 6.43 -8.78
C VAL A 100 8.95 6.28 -10.30
N LEU A 101 7.91 5.76 -10.96
CA LEU A 101 7.82 5.68 -12.42
C LEU A 101 7.34 7.00 -13.06
N GLY A 102 7.01 8.02 -12.26
CA GLY A 102 6.46 9.28 -12.75
C GLY A 102 5.07 9.15 -13.36
N LEU A 103 4.30 8.15 -12.96
CA LEU A 103 2.97 7.85 -13.48
C LEU A 103 1.88 8.49 -12.61
N PRO A 104 0.77 8.94 -13.20
CA PRO A 104 -0.35 9.48 -12.43
C PRO A 104 -0.99 8.39 -11.56
N LEU A 105 -1.43 8.77 -10.36
CA LEU A 105 -2.19 7.88 -9.46
C LEU A 105 -3.51 7.46 -10.12
N SER A 106 -3.85 6.17 -10.05
CA SER A 106 -5.16 5.66 -10.52
C SER A 106 -6.09 5.48 -9.32
N VAL A 107 -6.97 6.44 -9.08
CA VAL A 107 -8.05 6.32 -8.08
C VAL A 107 -9.39 6.56 -8.80
N PRO A 108 -10.43 5.71 -8.60
CA PRO A 108 -10.42 4.47 -7.82
C PRO A 108 -9.50 3.41 -8.45
N TRP A 109 -8.92 2.58 -7.60
CA TRP A 109 -8.05 1.48 -8.03
C TRP A 109 -8.91 0.48 -8.81
N LYS A 110 -8.44 0.08 -9.99
CA LYS A 110 -9.22 -0.78 -10.88
C LYS A 110 -8.77 -2.22 -10.71
N GLN A 111 -9.70 -3.14 -10.93
CA GLN A 111 -9.33 -4.52 -11.14
C GLN A 111 -8.49 -4.64 -12.40
N GLY A 112 -7.39 -5.39 -12.29
CA GLY A 112 -6.63 -5.81 -13.45
C GLY A 112 -7.20 -7.09 -14.05
N THR A 113 -7.16 -7.19 -15.37
CA THR A 113 -7.24 -8.47 -16.09
C THR A 113 -5.87 -8.80 -16.63
N LYS A 114 -5.54 -10.08 -16.76
CA LYS A 114 -4.29 -10.47 -17.41
C LYS A 114 -4.35 -10.02 -18.88
N PRO A 115 -3.44 -9.14 -19.34
CA PRO A 115 -3.47 -8.66 -20.71
C PRO A 115 -3.03 -9.76 -21.68
N THR A 116 -3.58 -9.72 -22.88
CA THR A 116 -3.16 -10.54 -24.01
C THR A 116 -1.87 -9.99 -24.65
N ALA A 117 -1.19 -10.82 -25.44
CA ALA A 117 0.00 -10.38 -26.17
C ALA A 117 -0.32 -9.23 -27.15
N ASP A 118 -1.50 -9.27 -27.78
CA ASP A 118 -1.95 -8.26 -28.74
C ASP A 118 -2.23 -6.92 -28.04
N GLU A 119 -2.86 -6.93 -26.86
CA GLU A 119 -3.08 -5.71 -26.06
C GLU A 119 -1.75 -5.08 -25.64
N LEU A 120 -0.78 -5.89 -25.21
CA LEU A 120 0.56 -5.41 -24.86
C LEU A 120 1.31 -4.87 -26.07
N ALA A 121 1.15 -5.47 -27.25
CA ALA A 121 1.74 -4.96 -28.49
C ALA A 121 1.11 -3.61 -28.89
N ALA A 122 -0.21 -3.48 -28.73
CA ALA A 122 -0.98 -2.30 -29.10
C ALA A 122 -0.76 -1.08 -28.21
N ALA A 123 -0.20 -1.23 -27.00
CA ALA A 123 0.08 -0.11 -26.11
C ALA A 123 1.04 0.92 -26.75
N SER A 124 0.54 2.12 -27.02
CA SER A 124 1.29 3.16 -27.74
C SER A 124 2.23 3.95 -26.83
N THR A 125 1.96 3.96 -25.52
CA THR A 125 2.75 4.67 -24.52
C THR A 125 3.22 3.74 -23.40
N ILE A 126 4.25 4.18 -22.65
CA ILE A 126 4.70 3.48 -21.43
C ILE A 126 3.62 3.47 -20.35
N GLU A 127 2.81 4.54 -20.26
CA GLU A 127 1.70 4.60 -19.31
C GLU A 127 0.61 3.58 -19.66
N GLU A 128 0.24 3.44 -20.93
CA GLU A 128 -0.72 2.42 -21.38
C GLU A 128 -0.18 1.01 -21.15
N TYR A 129 1.10 0.79 -21.44
CA TYR A 129 1.75 -0.50 -21.18
C TYR A 129 1.75 -0.83 -19.69
N TYR A 130 2.09 0.15 -18.84
CA TYR A 130 2.02 -0.01 -17.38
C TYR A 130 0.60 -0.31 -16.92
N LYS A 131 -0.41 0.41 -17.40
CA LYS A 131 -1.82 0.19 -17.02
C LYS A 131 -2.30 -1.24 -17.32
N LEU A 132 -1.82 -1.83 -18.42
CA LEU A 132 -2.12 -3.23 -18.75
C LEU A 132 -1.43 -4.23 -17.82
N LYS A 133 -0.21 -3.93 -17.37
CA LYS A 133 0.60 -4.81 -16.52
C LYS A 133 0.56 -4.47 -15.04
N GLU A 134 -0.18 -3.44 -14.66
CA GLU A 134 -0.19 -2.92 -13.31
C GLU A 134 -0.48 -4.07 -12.34
N PRO A 135 0.32 -4.22 -11.27
CA PRO A 135 0.03 -5.22 -10.27
C PRO A 135 -1.39 -5.02 -9.71
N TYR A 136 -2.16 -6.10 -9.64
CA TYR A 136 -3.47 -6.08 -8.99
C TYR A 136 -3.56 -7.14 -7.90
N SER A 137 -4.31 -6.83 -6.85
CA SER A 137 -4.74 -7.80 -5.84
C SER A 137 -5.96 -8.55 -6.35
N SER A 138 -5.99 -9.88 -6.21
CA SER A 138 -7.16 -10.69 -6.58
C SER A 138 -8.40 -10.36 -5.75
N GLU A 139 -8.20 -9.79 -4.56
CA GLU A 139 -9.28 -9.38 -3.67
C GLU A 139 -9.89 -8.04 -4.10
N HIS A 140 -9.08 -7.16 -4.70
CA HIS A 140 -9.50 -5.81 -5.04
C HIS A 140 -10.61 -5.84 -6.10
N GLY A 141 -11.77 -5.24 -5.82
CA GLY A 141 -12.97 -5.18 -6.67
C GLY A 141 -13.77 -6.48 -6.85
N ASN A 142 -13.26 -7.64 -6.42
CA ASN A 142 -13.91 -8.95 -6.57
C ASN A 142 -14.30 -9.56 -5.22
N SER A 143 -13.67 -9.09 -4.14
CA SER A 143 -13.95 -9.62 -2.81
C SER A 143 -15.29 -9.13 -2.31
N LYS A 144 -16.15 -10.08 -1.90
CA LYS A 144 -17.39 -9.78 -1.18
C LYS A 144 -17.14 -9.16 0.20
N PHE A 145 -15.89 -9.23 0.67
CA PHE A 145 -15.47 -8.79 2.00
C PHE A 145 -14.73 -7.45 1.97
N LEU A 146 -14.18 -7.04 0.83
CA LEU A 146 -13.60 -5.71 0.65
C LEU A 146 -14.66 -4.72 0.20
N LEU A 147 -14.99 -3.78 1.08
CA LEU A 147 -15.76 -2.60 0.68
C LEU A 147 -14.77 -1.47 0.46
N GLU A 148 -14.74 -0.92 -0.75
CA GLU A 148 -13.84 0.18 -1.15
C GLU A 148 -13.87 1.35 -0.15
N LYS A 149 -15.02 1.62 0.47
CA LYS A 149 -15.17 2.64 1.52
C LYS A 149 -14.28 2.42 2.77
N HIS A 150 -13.84 1.20 3.04
CA HIS A 150 -12.96 0.87 4.18
C HIS A 150 -11.47 1.03 3.84
N LEU A 151 -11.14 1.16 2.56
CA LEU A 151 -9.75 1.27 2.11
C LEU A 151 -9.09 2.59 2.56
N PRO A 152 -9.68 3.80 2.40
CA PRO A 152 -9.03 5.03 2.86
C PRO A 152 -8.78 5.07 4.38
N PRO A 153 -9.73 4.66 5.26
CA PRO A 153 -9.45 4.54 6.68
C PRO A 153 -8.34 3.54 7.02
N ALA A 154 -8.29 2.37 6.34
CA ALA A 154 -7.26 1.37 6.56
C ALA A 154 -5.86 1.87 6.14
N ILE A 155 -5.74 2.56 4.99
CA ILE A 155 -4.49 3.21 4.56
C ILE A 155 -4.04 4.23 5.60
N LYS A 156 -4.96 5.09 6.06
CA LYS A 156 -4.67 6.09 7.10
C LYS A 156 -4.20 5.43 8.40
N PHE A 157 -4.81 4.32 8.80
CA PHE A 157 -4.41 3.57 9.97
C PHE A 157 -2.98 3.01 9.80
N LEU A 158 -2.66 2.40 8.66
CA LEU A 158 -1.32 1.87 8.38
C LEU A 158 -0.26 2.97 8.37
N ASP A 159 -0.50 4.09 7.69
CA ASP A 159 0.44 5.22 7.65
C ASP A 159 0.71 5.80 9.05
N LYS A 160 -0.28 5.76 9.94
CA LYS A 160 -0.16 6.21 11.33
C LYS A 160 0.53 5.18 12.22
N ARG A 161 0.11 3.92 12.15
CA ARG A 161 0.52 2.87 13.10
C ARG A 161 1.83 2.19 12.68
N PHE A 162 2.04 2.05 11.38
CA PHE A 162 3.17 1.34 10.77
C PHE A 162 3.75 2.18 9.60
N PRO A 163 4.23 3.41 9.85
CA PRO A 163 4.77 4.28 8.81
C PRO A 163 5.92 3.63 8.03
N ALA A 164 6.62 2.68 8.64
CA ALA A 164 7.68 1.88 8.02
C ALA A 164 7.23 1.17 6.74
N ILE A 165 5.95 0.78 6.61
CA ILE A 165 5.45 0.10 5.39
C ILE A 165 5.66 0.97 4.15
N ARG A 166 5.23 2.24 4.22
CA ARG A 166 5.42 3.18 3.10
C ARG A 166 6.89 3.47 2.85
N ILE A 167 7.69 3.59 3.92
CA ILE A 167 9.13 3.82 3.82
C ILE A 167 9.84 2.64 3.13
N MET A 168 9.48 1.40 3.47
CA MET A 168 10.04 0.19 2.84
C MET A 168 9.75 0.18 1.33
N TYR A 169 8.50 0.39 0.92
CA TYR A 169 8.15 0.49 -0.50
C TYR A 169 8.93 1.60 -1.21
N ARG A 170 8.87 2.82 -0.66
CA ARG A 170 9.48 3.99 -1.30
C ARG A 170 10.99 3.80 -1.47
N ARG A 171 11.71 3.47 -0.38
CA ARG A 171 13.16 3.30 -0.43
C ARG A 171 13.57 2.19 -1.38
N HIS A 172 12.89 1.04 -1.32
CA HIS A 172 13.18 -0.08 -2.22
C HIS A 172 13.01 0.31 -3.68
N LEU A 173 11.87 0.91 -4.01
CA LEU A 173 11.55 1.27 -5.38
C LEU A 173 12.42 2.42 -5.90
N GLU A 174 12.77 3.41 -5.07
CA GLU A 174 13.73 4.47 -5.42
C GLU A 174 15.13 3.88 -5.71
N GLU A 175 15.63 3.00 -4.84
CA GLU A 175 16.91 2.32 -5.06
C GLU A 175 16.88 1.44 -6.33
N SER A 176 15.79 0.72 -6.57
CA SER A 176 15.62 -0.10 -7.78
C SER A 176 15.55 0.76 -9.05
N VAL A 177 14.92 1.94 -9.00
CA VAL A 177 14.96 2.91 -10.12
C VAL A 177 16.41 3.36 -10.40
N CYS A 178 17.18 3.67 -9.36
CA CYS A 178 18.59 4.03 -9.53
C CYS A 178 19.40 2.89 -10.17
N ILE A 179 19.17 1.64 -9.77
CA ILE A 179 19.87 0.46 -10.31
C ILE A 179 19.54 0.25 -11.79
N VAL A 180 18.26 0.29 -12.16
CA VAL A 180 17.83 0.06 -13.55
C VAL A 180 18.26 1.19 -14.48
N ASP A 181 18.27 2.43 -13.99
CA ASP A 181 18.75 3.59 -14.76
C ASP A 181 20.27 3.53 -15.01
N LYS A 182 21.07 3.12 -14.02
CA LYS A 182 22.51 2.89 -14.21
C LYS A 182 22.82 1.78 -15.22
N LYS A 183 21.92 0.80 -15.35
CA LYS A 183 22.02 -0.26 -16.36
C LYS A 183 21.58 0.20 -17.75
N GLY A 184 21.07 1.43 -17.88
CA GLY A 184 20.57 1.98 -19.15
C GLY A 184 19.27 1.33 -19.63
N VAL A 185 18.56 0.62 -18.75
CA VAL A 185 17.30 -0.05 -19.08
C VAL A 185 16.18 0.98 -19.06
N ILE A 186 15.43 1.08 -20.16
CA ILE A 186 14.42 2.11 -20.39
C ILE A 186 13.09 1.53 -20.89
N GLY A 187 12.05 2.36 -20.94
CA GLY A 187 10.78 2.02 -21.56
C GLY A 187 10.08 0.82 -20.89
N ARG A 188 9.58 -0.12 -21.72
CA ARG A 188 8.79 -1.27 -21.26
C ARG A 188 9.60 -2.22 -20.37
N GLU A 189 10.89 -2.38 -20.65
CA GLU A 189 11.78 -3.22 -19.85
C GLU A 189 11.99 -2.64 -18.45
N LYS A 190 12.14 -1.31 -18.33
CA LYS A 190 12.18 -0.63 -17.03
C LYS A 190 10.89 -0.87 -16.24
N VAL A 191 9.73 -0.79 -16.88
CA VAL A 191 8.43 -1.08 -16.24
C VAL A 191 8.38 -2.51 -15.72
N ASP A 192 8.79 -3.48 -16.52
CA ASP A 192 8.76 -4.89 -16.15
C ASP A 192 9.69 -5.19 -14.97
N TYR A 193 10.89 -4.58 -14.98
CA TYR A 193 11.83 -4.66 -13.86
C TYR A 193 11.22 -4.09 -12.58
N MET A 194 10.66 -2.87 -12.64
CA MET A 194 10.08 -2.21 -11.46
C MET A 194 8.85 -2.94 -10.91
N ILE A 195 8.06 -3.60 -11.77
CA ILE A 195 6.97 -4.49 -11.32
C ILE A 195 7.54 -5.70 -10.58
N GLY A 196 8.63 -6.29 -11.06
CA GLY A 196 9.34 -7.37 -10.35
C GLY A 196 9.79 -6.95 -8.96
N GLU A 197 10.39 -5.76 -8.85
CA GLU A 197 10.86 -5.21 -7.57
C GLU A 197 9.70 -4.89 -6.61
N PHE A 198 8.56 -4.41 -7.12
CA PHE A 198 7.33 -4.30 -6.34
C PHE A 198 6.93 -5.64 -5.70
N TRP A 199 6.98 -6.74 -6.47
CA TRP A 199 6.68 -8.08 -5.94
C TRP A 199 7.73 -8.59 -4.94
N ASN A 200 9.00 -8.19 -5.10
CA ASN A 200 10.06 -8.54 -4.17
C ASN A 200 9.86 -7.89 -2.79
N ILE A 201 9.48 -6.60 -2.74
CA ILE A 201 9.30 -5.90 -1.46
C ILE A 201 7.95 -6.19 -0.78
N ILE A 202 6.88 -6.49 -1.54
CA ILE A 202 5.60 -6.82 -0.93
C ILE A 202 5.62 -8.15 -0.18
N ALA A 203 6.44 -9.12 -0.60
CA ALA A 203 6.51 -10.45 0.02
C ALA A 203 6.84 -10.41 1.53
N PRO A 204 7.93 -9.77 1.99
CA PRO A 204 8.24 -9.68 3.41
C PRO A 204 7.24 -8.84 4.20
N ILE A 205 6.67 -7.78 3.60
CA ILE A 205 5.66 -6.93 4.26
C ILE A 205 4.35 -7.71 4.44
N SER A 206 3.91 -8.44 3.41
CA SER A 206 2.73 -9.31 3.44
C SER A 206 2.86 -10.37 4.54
N GLU A 207 4.04 -11.00 4.66
CA GLU A 207 4.30 -11.95 5.74
C GLU A 207 4.19 -11.30 7.13
N ALA A 208 4.70 -10.08 7.30
CA ALA A 208 4.56 -9.35 8.56
C ALA A 208 3.11 -9.00 8.88
N MET A 209 2.33 -8.58 7.88
CA MET A 209 0.91 -8.25 8.02
C MET A 209 0.08 -9.48 8.39
N LEU A 210 0.38 -10.65 7.80
CA LEU A 210 -0.20 -11.92 8.23
C LEU A 210 0.10 -12.22 9.70
N GLY A 211 1.29 -11.86 10.18
CA GLY A 211 1.64 -11.90 11.59
C GLY A 211 0.58 -11.20 12.45
N ILE A 212 0.27 -9.93 12.18
CA ILE A 212 -0.75 -9.17 12.92
C ILE A 212 -2.09 -9.93 12.97
N MET A 213 -2.49 -10.54 11.85
CA MET A 213 -3.78 -11.25 11.72
C MET A 213 -3.80 -12.56 12.51
N PHE A 214 -2.72 -13.35 12.48
CA PHE A 214 -2.63 -14.62 13.19
C PHE A 214 -2.27 -14.46 14.68
N HIS A 215 -1.68 -13.34 15.06
CA HIS A 215 -1.28 -13.04 16.44
C HIS A 215 -2.41 -12.50 17.32
N ILE A 216 -3.61 -12.29 16.79
CA ILE A 216 -4.78 -11.85 17.59
C ILE A 216 -5.00 -12.75 18.81
N ASN A 217 -4.83 -14.07 18.66
CA ASN A 217 -4.98 -15.02 19.76
C ASN A 217 -3.78 -15.03 20.72
N ASP A 218 -2.56 -14.81 20.22
CA ASP A 218 -1.36 -14.74 21.07
C ASP A 218 -1.38 -13.45 21.90
N CYS A 219 -1.80 -12.32 21.31
CA CYS A 219 -1.99 -11.04 21.98
C CYS A 219 -3.12 -11.05 23.01
N ARG A 220 -4.18 -11.84 22.78
CA ARG A 220 -5.34 -11.94 23.69
C ARG A 220 -5.10 -12.91 24.86
N PHE A 221 -4.21 -13.90 24.69
CA PHE A 221 -4.02 -15.00 25.65
C PHE A 221 -2.57 -15.19 26.11
N GLU A 222 -1.68 -14.23 25.86
CA GLU A 222 -0.25 -14.24 26.24
C GLU A 222 0.51 -15.54 25.85
N ARG A 223 0.15 -16.13 24.70
CA ARG A 223 0.79 -17.37 24.21
C ARG A 223 2.06 -17.06 23.42
N THR A 224 3.02 -18.00 23.43
CA THR A 224 4.30 -17.87 22.71
C THR A 224 4.06 -17.57 21.24
N ASN A 225 4.70 -16.49 20.78
CA ASN A 225 4.51 -15.83 19.51
C ASN A 225 4.68 -16.79 18.29
N TRP A 226 3.62 -17.01 17.51
CA TRP A 226 3.61 -17.62 16.17
C TRP A 226 4.81 -17.29 15.24
N TYR A 227 5.34 -16.07 15.21
CA TYR A 227 6.52 -15.72 14.38
C TYR A 227 7.76 -16.55 14.77
N HIS A 228 7.98 -16.83 16.05
CA HIS A 228 9.05 -17.72 16.51
C HIS A 228 8.83 -19.17 16.05
N ARG A 229 7.57 -19.65 16.03
CA ARG A 229 7.25 -21.00 15.52
C ARG A 229 7.53 -21.13 14.03
N ARG A 230 7.31 -20.08 13.23
CA ARG A 230 7.55 -20.11 11.78
C ARG A 230 9.01 -19.95 11.40
N GLN A 231 9.78 -19.11 12.12
CA GLN A 231 11.22 -19.01 11.93
C GLN A 231 11.94 -20.33 12.27
N PHE A 232 11.47 -21.07 13.28
CA PHE A 232 11.97 -22.41 13.61
C PHE A 232 11.76 -23.43 12.49
N LEU A 233 10.73 -23.27 11.64
CA LEU A 233 10.45 -24.18 10.51
C LEU A 233 11.22 -23.83 9.24
N ARG A 234 12.01 -22.75 9.25
CA ARG A 234 12.87 -22.32 8.12
C ARG A 234 14.36 -22.59 8.37
N GLN A 235 14.72 -23.20 9.50
CA GLN A 235 16.07 -23.74 9.78
C GLN A 235 16.09 -25.23 9.45
#